data_AF-A0A7D7ZRA8-F1
#
_entry.id   AF-A0A7D7ZRA8-F1
#
_cell.length_a   1.000
_cell.length_b   1.000
_cell.length_c   1.000
_cell.angle_alpha   90.00
_cell.angle_beta   90.00
_cell.angle_gamma   90.00
#
_symmetry.space_group_name_H-M   'P 1'
#
loop_
_entity.id
_entity.type
_entity.pdbx_description
1 polymer ?
#
loop_
_entity_poly.entity_id
_entity_poly.type
_entity_poly.pdbx_seq_one_letter_code
_entity_poly.pdbx_strand_id
1 'polypeptide(L)'
;MRAFLILLLSLISFNSYSQLDENTKAKLYFVEAEKQFNQNNYTQAIEYVEKAERELGAPNARTLNLKIKAFYNDGKFKKAEIALNLFINEHQKNATKKIKNETLSYFVRIEKSVEEQNKEAIRLAEQRKIKERERVARLEKERVKKERLKKISEDCSYVRCTNYCSSGKVTKTGTRTCQTCWGVGNLGYTKITSNGYGGLSGGTLKTCTGCYGKKRNSYL
;
A
#
# COMPACT_ATOMS: atom_id res chain seq x y z
N MET A 1 -66.90 -44.04 9.06
CA MET A 1 -65.50 -44.46 9.37
C MET A 1 -64.65 -44.84 8.16
N ARG A 2 -65.18 -45.14 6.96
CA ARG A 2 -64.36 -45.45 5.77
C ARG A 2 -63.76 -44.22 5.07
N ALA A 3 -64.40 -43.06 5.15
CA ALA A 3 -63.90 -41.82 4.51
C ALA A 3 -62.68 -41.20 5.23
N PHE A 4 -62.51 -41.46 6.53
CA PHE A 4 -61.40 -40.90 7.32
C PHE A 4 -60.06 -41.61 7.08
N LEU A 5 -60.10 -42.86 6.64
CA LEU A 5 -58.91 -43.67 6.33
C LEU A 5 -58.27 -43.29 4.98
N ILE A 6 -59.06 -42.80 4.03
CA ILE A 6 -58.59 -42.38 2.70
C ILE A 6 -57.89 -41.01 2.77
N LEU A 7 -58.33 -40.12 3.68
CA LEU A 7 -57.68 -38.83 3.90
C LEU A 7 -56.29 -38.97 4.55
N LEU A 8 -56.14 -39.93 5.48
CA LEU A 8 -54.86 -40.17 6.18
C LEU A 8 -53.77 -40.77 5.27
N LEU A 9 -54.14 -41.54 4.24
CA LEU A 9 -53.18 -42.09 3.28
C LEU A 9 -52.69 -41.06 2.23
N SER A 10 -53.40 -39.95 2.05
CA SER A 10 -53.02 -38.91 1.06
C SER A 10 -51.92 -37.96 1.55
N LEU A 11 -51.59 -37.98 2.84
CA LEU A 11 -50.61 -37.08 3.46
C LEU A 11 -49.17 -37.63 3.50
N ILE A 12 -48.94 -38.88 3.06
CA ILE A 12 -47.61 -39.51 3.07
C ILE A 12 -46.87 -39.33 1.73
N SER A 13 -47.52 -38.76 0.70
CA SER A 13 -46.97 -38.69 -0.67
C SER A 13 -46.09 -37.48 -0.98
N PHE A 14 -45.79 -36.61 -0.02
CA PHE A 14 -44.99 -35.40 -0.27
C PHE A 14 -43.74 -35.43 0.61
N ASN A 15 -42.60 -35.81 0.02
CA ASN A 15 -41.22 -35.34 0.33
C ASN A 15 -40.12 -36.31 -0.12
N SER A 16 -40.38 -37.22 -1.05
CA SER A 16 -39.28 -37.85 -1.81
C SER A 16 -38.81 -36.90 -2.91
N TYR A 17 -38.22 -35.76 -2.54
CA TYR A 17 -37.27 -35.12 -3.45
C TYR A 17 -36.14 -36.13 -3.63
N SER A 18 -36.11 -36.80 -4.78
CA SER A 18 -34.96 -37.59 -5.20
C SER A 18 -33.75 -36.65 -5.18
N GLN A 19 -32.98 -36.68 -4.08
CA GLN A 19 -31.73 -35.97 -4.01
C GLN A 19 -30.84 -36.60 -5.06
N LEU A 20 -30.43 -35.79 -6.04
CA LEU A 20 -29.40 -36.19 -6.99
C LEU A 20 -28.21 -36.72 -6.21
N ASP A 21 -27.78 -37.93 -6.58
CA ASP A 21 -26.59 -38.56 -6.06
C ASP A 21 -25.38 -37.62 -6.21
N GLU A 22 -24.51 -37.61 -5.20
CA GLU A 22 -23.36 -36.68 -5.10
C GLU A 22 -22.42 -36.82 -6.29
N ASN A 23 -22.20 -38.05 -6.79
CA ASN A 23 -21.38 -38.27 -7.98
C ASN A 23 -22.01 -37.66 -9.23
N THR A 24 -23.34 -37.69 -9.32
CA THR A 24 -24.09 -37.06 -10.41
C THR A 24 -23.98 -35.55 -10.34
N LYS A 25 -24.12 -34.94 -9.16
CA LYS A 25 -23.90 -33.49 -8.96
C LYS A 25 -22.47 -33.08 -9.30
N ALA A 26 -21.48 -33.82 -8.83
CA ALA A 26 -20.07 -33.58 -9.13
C ALA A 26 -19.80 -33.56 -10.64
N LYS A 27 -20.36 -34.54 -11.38
CA LYS A 27 -20.25 -34.60 -12.84
C LYS A 27 -20.87 -33.38 -13.51
N LEU A 28 -22.06 -32.96 -13.08
CA LEU A 28 -22.73 -31.78 -13.65
C LEU A 28 -21.94 -30.50 -13.40
N TYR A 29 -21.41 -30.31 -12.18
CA TYR A 29 -20.52 -29.18 -11.89
C TYR A 29 -19.25 -29.21 -12.73
N PHE A 30 -18.65 -30.39 -12.91
CA PHE A 30 -17.44 -30.51 -13.72
C PHE A 30 -17.70 -30.21 -15.21
N VAL A 31 -18.86 -30.63 -15.75
CA VAL A 31 -19.27 -30.29 -17.13
C VAL A 31 -19.46 -28.78 -17.29
N GLU A 32 -20.11 -28.11 -16.33
CA GLU A 32 -20.24 -26.65 -16.37
C GLU A 32 -18.87 -25.97 -16.24
N ALA A 33 -17.95 -26.52 -15.44
CA ALA A 33 -16.58 -26.01 -15.36
C ALA A 33 -15.83 -26.10 -16.70
N GLU A 34 -15.93 -27.23 -17.41
CA GLU A 34 -15.33 -27.40 -18.75
C GLU A 34 -15.92 -26.37 -19.73
N LYS A 35 -17.24 -26.15 -19.69
CA LYS A 35 -17.91 -25.13 -20.50
C LYS A 35 -17.41 -23.72 -20.19
N GLN A 36 -17.34 -23.33 -18.93
CA GLN A 36 -16.83 -22.01 -18.53
C GLN A 36 -15.35 -21.83 -18.93
N PHE A 37 -14.54 -22.87 -18.78
CA PHE A 37 -13.14 -22.84 -19.23
C PHE A 37 -13.03 -22.58 -20.73
N ASN A 38 -13.84 -23.28 -21.54
CA ASN A 38 -13.87 -23.10 -22.99
C ASN A 38 -14.39 -21.72 -23.43
N GLN A 39 -15.16 -21.05 -22.57
CA GLN A 39 -15.62 -19.67 -22.76
C GLN A 39 -14.62 -18.61 -22.26
N ASN A 40 -13.41 -19.03 -21.85
CA ASN A 40 -12.39 -18.19 -21.21
C ASN A 40 -12.83 -17.56 -19.87
N ASN A 41 -13.91 -18.05 -19.27
CA ASN A 41 -14.38 -17.62 -17.94
C ASN A 41 -13.65 -18.40 -16.85
N TYR A 42 -12.33 -18.21 -16.75
CA TYR A 42 -11.48 -19.06 -15.89
C TYR A 42 -11.84 -18.98 -14.40
N THR A 43 -12.23 -17.80 -13.90
CA THR A 43 -12.70 -17.64 -12.52
C THR A 43 -13.94 -18.49 -12.24
N GLN A 44 -14.95 -18.48 -13.12
CA GLN A 44 -16.13 -19.33 -12.96
C GLN A 44 -15.79 -20.83 -13.12
N ALA A 45 -14.89 -21.17 -14.05
CA ALA A 45 -14.43 -22.53 -14.21
C ALA A 45 -13.81 -23.07 -12.90
N ILE A 46 -12.99 -22.28 -12.22
CA ILE A 46 -12.41 -22.63 -10.91
C ILE A 46 -13.50 -22.87 -9.87
N GLU A 47 -14.50 -21.99 -9.77
CA GLU A 47 -15.59 -22.13 -8.81
C GLU A 47 -16.40 -23.42 -9.02
N TYR A 48 -16.68 -23.77 -10.28
CA TYR A 48 -17.38 -25.01 -10.60
C TYR A 48 -16.52 -26.26 -10.39
N VAL A 49 -15.21 -26.19 -10.65
CA VAL A 49 -14.28 -27.27 -10.26
C VAL A 49 -14.32 -27.48 -8.74
N GLU A 50 -14.27 -26.40 -7.95
CA GLU A 50 -14.32 -26.50 -6.49
C GLU A 50 -15.66 -27.06 -5.98
N LYS A 51 -16.78 -26.72 -6.64
CA LYS A 51 -18.08 -27.37 -6.36
C LYS A 51 -18.01 -28.87 -6.65
N ALA A 52 -17.45 -29.27 -7.78
CA ALA A 52 -17.29 -30.68 -8.11
C ALA A 52 -16.40 -31.43 -7.10
N GLU A 53 -15.29 -30.83 -6.67
CA GLU A 53 -14.39 -31.41 -5.66
C GLU A 53 -15.06 -31.55 -4.29
N ARG A 54 -15.94 -30.61 -3.91
CA ARG A 54 -16.73 -30.73 -2.67
C ARG A 54 -17.72 -31.88 -2.71
N GLU A 55 -18.46 -32.04 -3.80
CA GLU A 55 -19.41 -33.17 -3.93
C GLU A 55 -18.69 -34.52 -4.02
N LEU A 56 -17.43 -34.57 -4.46
CA LEU A 56 -16.61 -35.78 -4.45
C LEU A 56 -15.89 -36.03 -3.12
N GLY A 57 -15.90 -35.07 -2.21
CA GLY A 57 -15.15 -35.08 -0.94
C GLY A 57 -13.64 -34.82 -1.07
N ALA A 58 -13.06 -34.96 -2.26
CA ALA A 58 -11.65 -34.68 -2.51
C ALA A 58 -11.37 -34.33 -4.00
N PRO A 59 -10.27 -33.61 -4.28
CA PRO A 59 -9.75 -33.47 -5.63
C PRO A 59 -9.37 -34.81 -6.26
N ASN A 60 -9.44 -34.89 -7.59
CA ASN A 60 -8.92 -36.01 -8.34
C ASN A 60 -8.08 -35.52 -9.54
N ALA A 61 -7.43 -36.45 -10.24
CA ALA A 61 -6.56 -36.12 -11.37
C ALA A 61 -7.25 -35.26 -12.45
N ARG A 62 -8.55 -35.46 -12.70
CA ARG A 62 -9.30 -34.75 -13.73
C ARG A 62 -9.70 -33.35 -13.27
N THR A 63 -10.17 -33.20 -12.02
CA THR A 63 -10.47 -31.89 -11.45
C THR A 63 -9.21 -31.04 -11.37
N LEU A 64 -8.10 -31.61 -10.88
CA LEU A 64 -6.82 -30.91 -10.79
C LEU A 64 -6.27 -30.49 -12.15
N ASN A 65 -6.37 -31.33 -13.18
CA ASN A 65 -5.95 -30.95 -14.54
C ASN A 65 -6.68 -29.67 -15.01
N LEU A 66 -8.00 -29.62 -14.88
CA LEU A 66 -8.78 -28.44 -15.27
C LEU A 66 -8.46 -27.23 -14.37
N LYS A 67 -8.31 -27.46 -13.07
CA LYS A 67 -7.99 -26.41 -12.08
C LYS A 67 -6.64 -25.75 -12.34
N ILE A 68 -5.61 -26.55 -12.65
CA ILE A 68 -4.27 -26.06 -13.01
C ILE A 68 -4.33 -25.20 -14.26
N LYS A 69 -5.01 -25.70 -15.31
CA LYS A 69 -5.21 -24.95 -16.56
C LYS A 69 -5.94 -23.64 -16.28
N ALA A 70 -7.02 -23.66 -15.50
CA ALA A 70 -7.80 -22.47 -15.20
C ALA A 70 -7.00 -21.45 -14.37
N PHE A 71 -6.31 -21.88 -13.31
CA PHE A 71 -5.46 -20.99 -12.51
C PHE A 71 -4.35 -20.35 -13.34
N TYR A 72 -3.72 -21.12 -14.24
CA TYR A 72 -2.68 -20.58 -15.12
C TYR A 72 -3.23 -19.49 -16.04
N ASN A 73 -4.34 -19.76 -16.74
CA ASN A 73 -4.93 -18.78 -17.66
C ASN A 73 -5.54 -17.56 -16.95
N ASP A 74 -5.96 -17.70 -15.69
CA ASP A 74 -6.44 -16.62 -14.83
C ASP A 74 -5.30 -15.79 -14.18
N GLY A 75 -4.03 -16.09 -14.49
CA GLY A 75 -2.86 -15.39 -13.93
C GLY A 75 -2.53 -15.72 -12.46
N LYS A 76 -3.22 -16.71 -11.87
CA LYS A 76 -3.06 -17.16 -10.49
C LYS A 76 -1.94 -18.20 -10.39
N PHE A 77 -0.72 -17.86 -10.83
CA PHE A 77 0.37 -18.82 -11.01
C PHE A 77 0.79 -19.58 -9.74
N LYS A 78 0.83 -18.92 -8.57
CA LYS A 78 1.11 -19.61 -7.29
C LYS A 78 0.08 -20.68 -6.95
N LYS A 79 -1.20 -20.42 -7.25
CA LYS A 79 -2.27 -21.42 -7.04
C LYS A 79 -2.15 -22.56 -8.05
N ALA A 80 -1.76 -22.25 -9.29
CA ALA A 80 -1.48 -23.26 -10.31
C ALA A 80 -0.32 -24.17 -9.88
N GLU A 81 0.76 -23.61 -9.32
CA GLU A 81 1.91 -24.34 -8.79
C GLU A 81 1.52 -25.29 -7.65
N ILE A 82 0.75 -24.80 -6.67
CA ILE A 82 0.25 -25.63 -5.57
C ILE A 82 -0.59 -26.79 -6.09
N ALA A 83 -1.52 -26.52 -7.01
CA ALA A 83 -2.38 -27.55 -7.61
C ALA A 83 -1.57 -28.56 -8.46
N LEU A 84 -0.53 -28.10 -9.16
CA LEU A 84 0.36 -28.96 -9.94
C LEU A 84 1.19 -29.88 -9.03
N ASN A 85 1.73 -29.35 -7.93
CA ASN A 85 2.47 -30.16 -6.96
C ASN A 85 1.56 -31.22 -6.32
N LEU A 86 0.33 -30.85 -5.97
CA LEU A 86 -0.67 -31.80 -5.48
C LEU A 86 -0.96 -32.89 -6.52
N PHE A 87 -1.11 -32.53 -7.80
CA PHE A 87 -1.27 -33.50 -8.87
C PHE A 87 -0.08 -34.46 -8.97
N ILE A 88 1.15 -33.94 -9.00
CA ILE A 88 2.38 -34.74 -9.15
C ILE A 88 2.54 -35.71 -7.99
N ASN A 89 2.34 -35.22 -6.76
CA ASN A 89 2.63 -35.99 -5.54
C ASN A 89 1.55 -37.02 -5.23
N GLU A 90 0.27 -36.71 -5.46
CA GLU A 90 -0.84 -37.51 -4.93
C GLU A 90 -1.72 -38.15 -5.99
N HIS A 91 -1.86 -37.54 -7.17
CA HIS A 91 -2.86 -37.97 -8.17
C HIS A 91 -2.27 -38.46 -9.49
N GLN A 92 -0.99 -38.19 -9.76
CA GLN A 92 -0.34 -38.52 -11.02
C GLN A 92 -0.42 -40.02 -11.28
N LYS A 93 -0.17 -40.88 -10.28
CA LYS A 93 -0.18 -42.34 -10.48
C LYS A 93 -1.48 -42.84 -11.12
N ASN A 94 -2.61 -42.32 -10.65
CA ASN A 94 -3.96 -42.74 -11.04
C ASN A 94 -4.50 -41.99 -12.27
N ALA A 95 -3.73 -41.04 -12.81
CA ALA A 95 -4.12 -40.28 -13.99
C ALA A 95 -3.89 -41.07 -15.30
N THR A 96 -4.78 -40.87 -16.27
CA THR A 96 -4.59 -41.39 -17.63
C THR A 96 -3.37 -40.73 -18.30
N LYS A 97 -2.77 -41.40 -19.30
CA LYS A 97 -1.63 -40.85 -20.05
C LYS A 97 -1.93 -39.48 -20.65
N LYS A 98 -3.15 -39.28 -21.16
CA LYS A 98 -3.63 -38.01 -21.68
C LYS A 98 -3.59 -36.91 -20.61
N ILE A 99 -4.21 -37.15 -19.44
CA ILE A 99 -4.22 -36.18 -18.34
C ILE A 99 -2.81 -35.88 -17.85
N LYS A 100 -1.95 -36.89 -17.71
CA LYS A 100 -0.53 -36.71 -17.34
C LYS A 100 0.18 -35.76 -18.30
N ASN A 101 0.12 -36.05 -19.59
CA ASN A 101 0.82 -35.25 -20.60
C ASN A 101 0.28 -33.82 -20.64
N GLU A 102 -1.04 -33.65 -20.60
CA GLU A 102 -1.68 -32.34 -20.58
C GLU A 102 -1.27 -31.54 -19.34
N THR A 103 -1.36 -32.12 -18.15
CA THR A 103 -1.02 -31.44 -16.89
C THR A 103 0.47 -31.09 -16.83
N LEU A 104 1.36 -32.04 -17.11
CA LEU A 104 2.81 -31.84 -17.00
C LEU A 104 3.35 -30.85 -18.04
N SER A 105 2.63 -30.65 -19.16
CA SER A 105 2.98 -29.59 -20.13
C SER A 105 2.93 -28.18 -19.53
N TYR A 106 2.30 -27.98 -18.37
CA TYR A 106 2.25 -26.69 -17.68
C TYR A 106 3.42 -26.47 -16.72
N PHE A 107 4.21 -27.50 -16.39
CA PHE A 107 5.24 -27.44 -15.35
C PHE A 107 6.21 -26.26 -15.54
N VAL A 108 6.96 -26.26 -16.65
CA VAL A 108 7.94 -25.20 -16.95
C VAL A 108 7.27 -23.82 -17.10
N ARG A 109 6.05 -23.80 -17.64
CA ARG A 109 5.30 -22.55 -17.85
C ARG A 109 4.90 -21.92 -16.51
N ILE A 110 4.44 -22.74 -15.56
CA ILE A 110 4.06 -22.29 -14.22
C ILE A 110 5.31 -21.84 -13.46
N GLU A 111 6.38 -22.64 -13.43
CA GLU A 111 7.63 -22.28 -12.74
C GLU A 111 8.15 -20.91 -13.20
N LYS A 112 8.27 -20.72 -14.52
CA LYS A 112 8.71 -19.44 -15.08
C LYS A 112 7.80 -18.28 -14.67
N SER A 113 6.48 -18.47 -14.72
CA SER A 113 5.51 -17.42 -14.41
C SER A 113 5.51 -17.06 -12.91
N VAL A 114 5.74 -18.03 -12.03
CA VAL A 114 5.90 -17.81 -10.58
C VAL A 114 7.20 -17.07 -10.29
N GLU A 115 8.30 -17.47 -10.93
CA GLU A 115 9.59 -16.79 -10.78
C GLU A 115 9.51 -15.32 -11.21
N GLU A 116 8.89 -15.04 -12.35
CA GLU A 116 8.66 -13.68 -12.84
C GLU A 116 7.78 -12.86 -11.89
N GLN A 117 6.68 -13.42 -11.39
CA GLN A 117 5.84 -12.75 -10.38
C GLN A 117 6.60 -12.45 -9.08
N ASN A 118 7.46 -13.36 -8.63
CA ASN A 118 8.24 -13.16 -7.41
C ASN A 118 9.30 -12.06 -7.61
N LYS A 119 10.00 -12.04 -8.75
CA LYS A 119 10.96 -10.98 -9.09
C LYS A 119 10.28 -9.60 -9.10
N GLU A 120 9.11 -9.51 -9.70
CA GLU A 120 8.36 -8.25 -9.75
C GLU A 120 7.83 -7.82 -8.37
N ALA A 121 7.34 -8.77 -7.56
CA ALA A 121 6.91 -8.49 -6.20
C ALA A 121 8.05 -7.95 -5.32
N ILE A 122 9.26 -8.49 -5.46
CA ILE A 122 10.46 -8.01 -4.77
C ILE A 122 10.79 -6.58 -5.20
N ARG A 123 10.81 -6.30 -6.52
CA ARG A 123 11.07 -4.96 -7.05
C ARG A 123 10.07 -3.93 -6.52
N LEU A 124 8.77 -4.26 -6.54
CA LEU A 124 7.73 -3.37 -6.03
C LEU A 124 7.84 -3.14 -4.52
N ALA A 125 8.19 -4.18 -3.75
CA ALA A 125 8.42 -4.06 -2.32
C ALA A 125 9.62 -3.13 -2.01
N GLU A 126 10.68 -3.21 -2.81
CA GLU A 126 11.86 -2.37 -2.66
C GLU A 126 11.56 -0.90 -3.00
N GLN A 127 10.84 -0.65 -4.08
CA GLN A 127 10.35 0.70 -4.42
C GLN A 127 9.47 1.30 -3.33
N ARG A 128 8.57 0.50 -2.72
CA ARG A 128 7.74 0.95 -1.59
C ARG A 128 8.58 1.33 -0.38
N LYS A 129 9.63 0.57 -0.07
CA LYS A 129 10.56 0.89 1.02
C LYS A 129 11.31 2.19 0.78
N ILE A 130 11.75 2.45 -0.46
CA ILE A 130 12.42 3.70 -0.83
C ILE A 130 11.47 4.89 -0.65
N LYS A 131 10.27 4.82 -1.24
CA LYS A 131 9.26 5.88 -1.12
C LYS A 131 8.89 6.18 0.34
N GLU A 132 8.78 5.14 1.17
CA GLU A 132 8.50 5.33 2.59
C GLU A 132 9.66 6.00 3.33
N ARG A 133 10.90 5.60 3.05
CA ARG A 133 12.09 6.26 3.61
C ARG A 133 12.16 7.74 3.23
N GLU A 134 11.88 8.06 1.97
CA GLU A 134 11.82 9.45 1.49
C GLU A 134 10.72 10.25 2.19
N ARG A 135 9.53 9.65 2.37
CA ARG A 135 8.41 10.26 3.10
C ARG A 135 8.80 10.58 4.55
N VAL A 136 9.39 9.61 5.25
CA VAL A 136 9.86 9.78 6.63
C VAL A 136 10.95 10.86 6.72
N ALA A 137 11.93 10.84 5.82
CA ALA A 137 12.99 11.85 5.78
C ALA A 137 12.46 13.28 5.53
N ARG A 138 11.42 13.43 4.69
CA ARG A 138 10.78 14.73 4.44
C ARG A 138 10.07 15.24 5.70
N LEU A 139 9.30 14.38 6.36
CA LEU A 139 8.60 14.74 7.60
C LEU A 139 9.58 15.14 8.71
N GLU A 140 10.70 14.45 8.82
CA GLU A 140 11.73 14.79 9.80
C GLU A 140 12.39 16.14 9.52
N LYS A 141 12.71 16.43 8.25
CA LYS A 141 13.22 17.76 7.84
C LYS A 141 12.23 18.87 8.18
N GLU A 142 10.94 18.64 7.97
CA GLU A 142 9.89 19.60 8.33
C GLU A 142 9.77 19.81 9.84
N ARG A 143 9.87 18.73 10.63
CA ARG A 143 9.87 18.78 12.10
C ARG A 143 11.03 19.61 12.63
N VAL A 144 12.26 19.29 12.20
CA VAL A 144 13.47 20.04 12.57
C VAL A 144 13.36 21.51 12.16
N LYS A 145 12.80 21.81 10.98
CA LYS A 145 12.58 23.20 10.54
C LYS A 145 11.61 23.94 11.46
N LYS A 146 10.50 23.32 11.86
CA LYS A 146 9.53 23.91 12.80
C LYS A 146 10.13 24.15 14.18
N GLU A 147 10.89 23.20 14.71
CA GLU A 147 11.58 23.34 16.00
C GLU A 147 12.60 24.49 15.98
N ARG A 148 13.39 24.61 14.89
CA ARG A 148 14.31 25.75 14.72
C ARG A 148 13.58 27.09 14.70
N LEU A 149 12.44 27.18 14.00
CA LEU A 149 11.65 28.42 13.96
C LEU A 149 11.05 28.76 15.34
N LYS A 150 10.59 27.76 16.09
CA LYS A 150 10.08 27.93 17.46
C LYS A 150 11.18 28.47 18.38
N LYS A 151 12.37 27.86 18.36
CA LYS A 151 13.51 28.34 19.14
C LYS A 151 13.90 29.78 18.80
N ILE A 152 13.93 30.13 17.51
CA ILE A 152 14.18 31.52 17.07
C ILE A 152 13.12 32.48 17.64
N SER A 153 11.85 32.06 17.68
CA SER A 153 10.77 32.90 18.23
C SER A 153 10.85 33.06 19.75
N GLU A 154 11.33 32.05 20.47
CA GLU A 154 11.52 32.10 21.94
C GLU A 154 12.76 32.92 22.32
N ASP A 155 13.86 32.80 21.57
CA ASP A 155 15.12 33.53 21.81
C ASP A 155 15.02 35.03 21.42
N CYS A 156 14.04 35.42 20.59
CA CYS A 156 13.78 36.83 20.27
C CYS A 156 12.77 37.43 21.27
N SER A 157 13.26 37.97 22.38
CA SER A 157 12.44 38.76 23.29
C SER A 157 12.01 40.07 22.63
N TYR A 158 10.70 40.34 22.62
CA TYR A 158 10.15 41.58 22.08
C TYR A 158 10.42 42.71 23.08
N VAL A 159 11.52 43.43 22.91
CA VAL A 159 11.79 44.62 23.73
C VAL A 159 10.91 45.76 23.23
N ARG A 160 9.83 46.06 23.96
CA ARG A 160 9.01 47.25 23.73
C ARG A 160 9.82 48.47 24.21
N CYS A 161 10.34 49.25 23.27
CA CYS A 161 11.04 50.49 23.58
C CYS A 161 10.01 51.55 24.00
N THR A 162 10.06 52.01 25.26
CA THR A 162 9.13 53.01 25.81
C THR A 162 9.62 54.45 25.70
N ASN A 163 10.78 54.70 25.10
CA ASN A 163 11.34 56.06 25.07
C ASN A 163 11.27 56.67 23.67
N TYR A 164 10.59 57.80 23.62
CA TYR A 164 10.39 58.70 22.50
C TYR A 164 11.70 58.98 21.75
N CYS A 165 11.75 58.65 20.45
CA CYS A 165 12.72 59.20 19.52
C CYS A 165 12.09 60.40 18.79
N SER A 166 12.76 61.55 18.86
CA SER A 166 12.19 62.89 18.70
C SER A 166 11.77 63.32 17.29
N SER A 167 11.85 62.47 16.25
CA SER A 167 11.24 62.75 14.96
C SER A 167 11.33 61.54 14.03
N GLY A 168 10.24 60.80 13.92
CA GLY A 168 10.05 59.71 12.95
C GLY A 168 9.80 58.35 13.59
N LYS A 169 8.67 57.71 13.25
CA LYS A 169 8.31 56.36 13.71
C LYS A 169 9.27 55.33 13.12
N VAL A 170 10.22 54.89 13.93
CA VAL A 170 11.06 53.73 13.64
C VAL A 170 10.22 52.47 13.89
N THR A 171 9.88 51.73 12.83
CA THR A 171 8.95 50.58 12.95
C THR A 171 9.62 49.27 13.30
N LYS A 172 10.94 49.11 13.14
CA LYS A 172 11.74 47.98 13.65
C LYS A 172 13.21 48.36 13.85
N THR A 173 13.81 47.93 14.95
CA THR A 173 15.26 47.83 15.15
C THR A 173 15.53 46.62 16.04
N GLY A 174 16.60 45.87 15.78
CA GLY A 174 17.00 44.74 16.62
C GLY A 174 18.44 44.86 17.05
N THR A 175 18.72 44.61 18.32
CA THR A 175 20.09 44.41 18.81
C THR A 175 20.50 42.95 18.54
N ARG A 176 21.69 42.76 17.98
CA ARG A 176 22.39 41.47 18.05
C ARG A 176 23.70 41.70 18.80
N THR A 177 23.99 40.84 19.74
CA THR A 177 25.35 40.68 20.27
C THR A 177 26.19 40.00 19.19
N CYS A 178 27.25 40.68 18.74
CA CYS A 178 28.19 40.13 17.78
C CYS A 178 29.14 39.19 18.54
N GLN A 179 29.06 37.88 18.27
CA GLN A 179 29.88 36.88 18.96
C GLN A 179 31.39 37.08 18.75
N THR A 180 31.80 37.84 17.72
CA THR A 180 33.21 38.13 17.43
C THR A 180 33.80 39.25 18.28
N CYS A 181 32.98 40.14 18.87
CA CYS A 181 33.47 41.27 19.67
C CYS A 181 32.82 41.44 21.04
N TRP A 182 31.83 40.61 21.40
CA TRP A 182 31.09 40.65 22.68
C TRP A 182 30.51 42.04 23.04
N GLY A 183 30.43 42.95 22.06
CA GLY A 183 29.80 44.26 22.21
C GLY A 183 28.30 44.20 21.90
N VAL A 184 27.52 45.02 22.60
CA VAL A 184 26.10 45.23 22.32
C VAL A 184 25.98 46.30 21.23
N GLY A 185 25.74 45.88 20.00
CA GLY A 185 25.51 46.79 18.86
C GLY A 185 24.01 46.91 18.54
N ASN A 186 23.52 48.15 18.41
CA ASN A 186 22.20 48.43 17.86
C ASN A 186 22.24 48.26 16.33
N LEU A 187 21.67 47.16 15.83
CA LEU A 187 21.44 46.96 14.40
C LEU A 187 20.03 47.45 14.05
N GLY A 188 19.94 48.74 13.73
CA GLY A 188 18.70 49.28 13.21
C GLY A 188 18.43 48.78 11.80
N TYR A 189 17.39 47.95 11.61
CA TYR A 189 16.87 47.64 10.28
C TYR A 189 15.53 48.34 10.08
N THR A 190 15.53 49.44 9.34
CA THR A 190 14.29 50.11 8.97
C THR A 190 13.61 49.30 7.85
N LYS A 191 12.54 48.57 8.19
CA LYS A 191 11.67 47.98 7.18
C LYS A 191 10.59 48.99 6.81
N ILE A 192 10.81 49.70 5.71
CA ILE A 192 9.77 50.55 5.11
C ILE A 192 8.81 49.60 4.40
N THR A 193 7.59 49.48 4.92
CA THR A 193 6.47 48.95 4.13
C THR A 193 5.66 50.15 3.68
N SER A 194 5.79 50.53 2.41
CA SER A 194 4.81 51.39 1.76
C SER A 194 3.47 50.66 1.74
N ASN A 195 2.41 51.38 2.09
CA ASN A 195 1.05 50.89 2.11
C ASN A 195 0.69 50.21 0.79
N GLY A 196 0.27 48.94 0.85
CA GLY A 196 -0.42 48.25 -0.24
C GLY A 196 0.47 47.85 -1.41
N TYR A 197 0.41 46.56 -1.75
CA TYR A 197 0.92 45.92 -2.97
C TYR A 197 2.43 45.63 -3.05
N GLY A 198 2.72 44.31 -2.97
CA GLY A 198 3.73 43.56 -3.74
C GLY A 198 5.12 44.16 -3.94
N GLY A 199 6.11 43.66 -3.19
CA GLY A 199 7.51 43.80 -3.57
C GLY A 199 8.48 43.53 -2.42
N LEU A 200 9.17 42.38 -2.43
CA LEU A 200 10.37 42.16 -1.63
C LEU A 200 11.54 42.88 -2.30
N SER A 201 11.79 44.14 -1.96
CA SER A 201 12.99 44.85 -2.39
C SER A 201 14.08 44.81 -1.32
N GLY A 202 15.30 44.53 -1.79
CA GLY A 202 16.50 44.18 -1.03
C GLY A 202 16.80 45.04 0.20
N GLY A 203 17.20 44.36 1.27
CA GLY A 203 17.81 45.01 2.44
C GLY A 203 19.29 45.26 2.17
N THR A 204 19.67 46.52 1.98
CA THR A 204 21.07 46.96 1.99
C THR A 204 21.65 46.77 3.39
N LEU A 205 22.71 45.99 3.51
CA LEU A 205 23.44 45.81 4.77
C LEU A 205 24.19 47.12 5.07
N LYS A 206 23.68 47.95 5.99
CA LYS A 206 24.46 49.08 6.52
C LYS A 206 25.32 48.60 7.70
N THR A 207 26.61 48.88 7.60
CA THR A 207 27.64 48.58 8.58
C THR A 207 27.37 49.25 9.93
N CYS A 208 27.76 48.56 10.99
CA CYS A 208 27.61 48.99 12.38
C CYS A 208 28.46 50.26 12.65
N THR A 209 27.81 51.40 12.84
CA THR A 209 28.45 52.68 13.21
C THR A 209 28.89 52.76 14.69
N GLY A 210 28.70 51.68 15.46
CA GLY A 210 28.91 51.66 16.91
C GLY A 210 30.11 50.84 17.41
N CYS A 211 31.04 50.40 16.55
CA CYS A 211 32.31 49.85 17.02
C CYS A 211 33.34 50.98 17.23
N TYR A 212 33.13 51.83 18.24
CA TYR A 212 34.25 52.54 18.86
C TYR A 212 35.04 51.52 19.69
N GLY A 213 35.91 50.78 19.00
CA GLY A 213 36.75 49.75 19.60
C GLY A 213 37.66 50.36 20.67
N LYS A 214 37.28 50.23 21.94
CA LYS A 214 38.29 50.03 22.97
C LYS A 214 38.64 48.55 22.96
N LYS A 215 39.83 48.23 22.45
CA LYS A 215 40.48 46.94 22.73
C LYS A 215 40.37 46.69 24.23
N ARG A 216 39.69 45.64 24.65
CA ARG A 216 39.93 45.08 25.98
C ARG A 216 41.36 44.55 25.92
N ASN A 217 42.27 45.20 26.64
CA ASN A 217 43.56 44.62 26.93
C ASN A 217 43.31 43.25 27.56
N SER A 218 43.87 42.22 26.94
CA SER A 218 43.99 40.88 27.47
C SER A 218 44.79 40.95 28.76
N TYR A 219 44.11 40.73 29.89
CA TYR A 219 44.75 40.18 31.08
C TYR A 219 43.81 39.17 31.73
N LEU A 220 44.40 37.98 31.89
CA LEU A 220 43.95 36.77 32.58
C LEU A 220 42.96 35.88 31.79
#